data_AF-A0A497FRP0-F1
#
_entry.id   AF-A0A497FRP0-F1
#
_cell.length_a   1.000
_cell.length_b   1.000
_cell.length_c   1.000
_cell.angle_alpha   90.00
_cell.angle_beta   90.00
_cell.angle_gamma   90.00
#
_symmetry.space_group_name_H-M   'P 1'
#
loop_
_entity.id
_entity.type
_entity.pdbx_description
1 polymer ?
#
loop_
_entity_poly.entity_id
_entity_poly.type
_entity_poly.pdbx_seq_one_letter_code
_entity_poly.pdbx_strand_id
1 'polypeptide(L)'
;MSKPQKRSKKIAIVLVFLLTVVIFLVLYMFLDNSYIKPTYNMVVSEVLSFFSETARNVGEIYWNNVEYLWTSILISIEVYFFTFILIRLVSGKILEGKEVDQPPLKHSRFFYFFTILVRRFITFINDIRETYTFVILNKQDTSREVDLNYYYLVTCLTLGIVLSIFLVASYEYNPILMWFIFLVCLFIMFPSIIALSKVDELNEDLKKIVGIAWHPPGEIAVKDGDLLLNVREGIILLGLSIGAGMVGIITTLGAILIKATLFFTIVPATFDMISLITALMEFTGLKIVVRAIKDLEGLGIGLLNMFPIISWSIYGGGVIYVLLYRLRWAASTDLILTFIASVWILIAMFSGTLSNRFKYSLKSLAKRIVLFMIPLFLLLIH
;
A
#
# COMPACT_ATOMS: atom_id res chain seq x y z
N MET A 1 -25.38 44.03 37.03
CA MET A 1 -24.52 45.03 36.36
C MET A 1 -23.17 44.40 35.99
N SER A 2 -23.00 43.92 34.75
CA SER A 2 -21.86 43.12 34.28
C SER A 2 -21.11 43.82 33.14
N LYS A 3 -20.21 44.78 33.47
CA LYS A 3 -19.41 45.53 32.49
C LYS A 3 -17.87 45.53 32.61
N PRO A 4 -17.18 44.94 33.61
CA PRO A 4 -15.71 45.08 33.65
C PRO A 4 -14.94 44.06 32.78
N GLN A 5 -15.46 42.85 32.56
CA GLN A 5 -14.69 41.75 31.95
C GLN A 5 -14.57 41.84 30.41
N LYS A 6 -15.49 42.53 29.72
CA LYS A 6 -15.41 42.77 28.26
C LYS A 6 -14.45 43.91 27.89
N ARG A 7 -14.19 44.85 28.80
CA ARG A 7 -13.25 45.97 28.57
C ARG A 7 -11.79 45.51 28.66
N SER A 8 -11.42 44.63 29.61
CA SER A 8 -10.02 44.19 29.74
C SER A 8 -9.55 43.32 28.56
N LYS A 9 -10.43 42.50 27.97
CA LYS A 9 -10.09 41.72 26.75
C LYS A 9 -9.87 42.62 25.52
N LYS A 10 -10.65 43.69 25.35
CA LYS A 10 -10.43 44.66 24.26
C LYS A 10 -9.12 45.41 24.45
N ILE A 11 -8.80 45.81 25.69
CA ILE A 11 -7.54 46.48 26.02
C ILE A 11 -6.35 45.55 25.75
N ALA A 12 -6.42 44.27 26.15
CA ALA A 12 -5.36 43.30 25.88
C ALA A 12 -5.13 43.07 24.37
N ILE A 13 -6.20 42.98 23.57
CA ILE A 13 -6.10 42.84 22.11
C ILE A 13 -5.47 44.09 21.49
N VAL A 14 -5.86 45.28 21.93
CA VAL A 14 -5.28 46.55 21.46
C VAL A 14 -3.81 46.66 21.86
N LEU A 15 -3.44 46.20 23.07
CA LEU A 15 -2.06 46.23 23.56
C LEU A 15 -1.16 45.24 22.80
N VAL A 16 -1.67 44.04 22.50
CA VAL A 16 -0.98 43.06 21.65
C VAL A 16 -0.84 43.60 20.23
N PHE A 17 -1.88 44.23 19.67
CA PHE A 17 -1.82 44.83 18.35
C PHE A 17 -0.79 45.98 18.29
N LEU A 18 -0.79 46.87 19.29
CA LEU A 18 0.21 47.93 19.43
C LEU A 18 1.62 47.38 19.56
N LEU A 19 1.82 46.33 20.37
CA LEU A 19 3.13 45.69 20.52
C LEU A 19 3.60 45.05 19.21
N THR A 20 2.68 44.44 18.45
CA THR A 20 2.98 43.83 17.14
C THR A 20 3.34 44.89 16.11
N VAL A 21 2.62 46.01 16.09
CA VAL A 21 2.89 47.17 15.21
C VAL A 21 4.23 47.81 15.57
N VAL A 22 4.55 47.96 16.85
CA VAL A 22 5.86 48.49 17.31
C VAL A 22 6.98 47.54 16.93
N ILE A 23 6.82 46.22 17.11
CA ILE A 23 7.82 45.23 16.67
C ILE A 23 8.02 45.29 15.15
N PHE A 24 6.93 45.40 14.37
CA PHE A 24 7.02 45.53 12.91
C PHE A 24 7.67 46.85 12.49
N LEU A 25 7.38 47.96 13.15
CA LEU A 25 8.02 49.26 12.92
C LEU A 25 9.50 49.23 13.27
N VAL A 26 9.88 48.58 14.37
CA VAL A 26 11.29 48.42 14.77
C VAL A 26 12.02 47.52 13.77
N LEU A 27 11.42 46.40 13.35
CA LEU A 27 11.96 45.55 12.28
C LEU A 27 12.09 46.30 10.96
N TYR A 28 11.09 47.10 10.59
CA TYR A 28 11.10 47.92 9.37
C TYR A 28 12.20 48.99 9.43
N MET A 29 12.37 49.68 10.56
CA MET A 29 13.46 50.66 10.75
C MET A 29 14.84 50.01 10.78
N PHE A 30 14.96 48.78 11.30
CA PHE A 30 16.20 47.99 11.21
C PHE A 30 16.52 47.55 9.78
N LEU A 31 15.49 47.22 8.98
CA LEU A 31 15.62 46.84 7.57
C LEU A 31 15.92 48.03 6.64
N ASP A 32 15.45 49.23 6.99
CA ASP A 32 15.70 50.46 6.21
C ASP A 32 17.02 51.17 6.56
N ASN A 33 17.77 50.65 7.53
CA ASN A 33 19.08 51.17 7.89
C ASN A 33 20.10 50.91 6.75
N SER A 34 20.72 51.98 6.23
CA SER A 34 21.62 51.95 5.06
C SER A 34 22.81 50.98 5.13
N TYR A 35 23.24 50.59 6.34
CA TYR A 35 24.32 49.63 6.56
C TYR A 35 23.85 48.17 6.64
N ILE A 36 22.59 47.95 7.04
CA ILE A 36 22.00 46.61 7.17
C ILE A 36 21.34 46.21 5.85
N LYS A 37 20.81 47.18 5.11
CA LYS A 37 20.18 47.03 3.79
C LYS A 37 21.04 46.28 2.76
N PRO A 38 22.34 46.58 2.54
CA PRO A 38 23.16 45.83 1.58
C PRO A 38 23.41 44.39 2.03
N THR A 39 23.67 44.17 3.33
CA THR A 39 23.91 42.83 3.89
C THR A 39 22.63 41.98 3.90
N TYR A 40 21.49 42.59 4.21
CA TYR A 40 20.16 42.00 4.12
C TYR A 40 19.81 41.68 2.67
N ASN A 41 20.00 42.60 1.73
CA ASN A 41 19.75 42.36 0.31
C ASN A 41 20.68 41.29 -0.26
N MET A 42 21.94 41.22 0.18
CA MET A 42 22.87 40.17 -0.19
C MET A 42 22.43 38.81 0.35
N VAL A 43 22.04 38.72 1.62
CA VAL A 43 21.52 37.49 2.22
C VAL A 43 20.21 37.06 1.57
N VAL A 44 19.29 38.00 1.33
CA VAL A 44 18.01 37.71 0.65
C VAL A 44 18.25 37.27 -0.79
N SER A 45 19.16 37.92 -1.52
CA SER A 45 19.53 37.53 -2.88
C SER A 45 20.19 36.16 -2.93
N GLU A 46 21.05 35.83 -1.97
CA GLU A 46 21.71 34.52 -1.90
C GLU A 46 20.74 33.41 -1.50
N VAL A 47 19.79 33.72 -0.61
CA VAL A 47 18.72 32.81 -0.22
C VAL A 47 17.76 32.58 -1.39
N LEU A 48 17.36 33.63 -2.11
CA LEU A 48 16.52 33.52 -3.31
C LEU A 48 17.25 32.79 -4.45
N SER A 49 18.55 33.06 -4.65
CA SER A 49 19.35 32.35 -5.66
C SER A 49 19.46 30.86 -5.32
N PHE A 50 19.66 30.52 -4.04
CA PHE A 50 19.65 29.13 -3.56
C PHE A 50 18.29 28.45 -3.79
N PHE A 51 17.17 29.12 -3.52
CA PHE A 51 15.83 28.59 -3.78
C PHE A 51 15.57 28.37 -5.27
N SER A 52 15.92 29.34 -6.11
CA SER A 52 15.80 29.28 -7.57
C SER A 52 16.66 28.16 -8.16
N GLU A 53 17.92 28.03 -7.71
CA GLU A 53 18.86 26.97 -8.10
C GLU A 53 18.34 25.59 -7.66
N THR A 54 17.78 25.50 -6.45
CA THR A 54 17.14 24.27 -5.97
C THR A 54 15.95 23.88 -6.84
N ALA A 55 15.03 24.81 -7.13
CA ALA A 55 13.84 24.54 -7.94
C ALA A 55 14.22 24.07 -9.36
N ARG A 56 15.21 24.72 -9.96
CA ARG A 56 15.75 24.32 -11.27
C ARG A 56 16.35 22.91 -11.22
N ASN A 57 17.18 22.60 -10.23
CA ASN A 57 17.82 21.29 -10.11
C ASN A 57 16.81 20.17 -9.81
N VAL A 58 15.76 20.43 -9.02
CA VAL A 58 14.64 19.47 -8.88
C VAL A 58 14.00 19.19 -10.25
N GLY A 59 13.77 20.22 -11.05
CA GLY A 59 13.32 20.08 -12.43
C GLY A 59 14.27 19.19 -13.26
N GLU A 60 15.57 19.48 -13.24
CA GLU A 60 16.57 18.72 -14.00
C GLU A 60 16.70 17.25 -13.56
N ILE A 61 16.58 16.97 -12.25
CA ILE A 61 16.65 15.63 -11.67
C ILE A 61 15.43 14.79 -12.06
N TYR A 62 14.22 15.34 -11.92
CA TYR A 62 12.99 14.56 -12.02
C TYR A 62 12.28 14.65 -13.39
N TRP A 63 12.43 15.75 -14.14
CA TRP A 63 11.80 15.88 -15.46
C TRP A 63 12.41 14.92 -16.49
N ASN A 64 13.69 14.61 -16.35
CA ASN A 64 14.38 13.61 -17.17
C ASN A 64 14.15 12.18 -16.67
N ASN A 65 13.61 12.00 -15.46
CA ASN A 65 13.47 10.71 -14.78
C ASN A 65 12.04 10.52 -14.21
N VAL A 66 11.02 10.91 -14.98
CA VAL A 66 9.61 10.86 -14.55
C VAL A 66 9.17 9.42 -14.21
N GLU A 67 9.62 8.44 -14.97
CA GLU A 67 9.36 7.03 -14.70
C GLU A 67 9.94 6.59 -13.34
N TYR A 68 11.14 7.05 -13.01
CA TYR A 68 11.77 6.76 -11.72
C TYR A 68 10.96 7.33 -10.56
N LEU A 69 10.49 8.58 -10.71
CA LEU A 69 9.69 9.26 -9.70
C LEU A 69 8.40 8.47 -9.39
N TRP A 70 7.63 8.15 -10.42
CA TRP A 70 6.36 7.44 -10.25
C TRP A 70 6.54 6.02 -9.72
N THR A 71 7.52 5.29 -10.24
CA THR A 71 7.81 3.93 -9.78
C THR A 71 8.21 3.93 -8.30
N SER A 72 9.05 4.89 -7.88
CA SER A 72 9.47 5.03 -6.48
C SER A 72 8.29 5.39 -5.55
N ILE A 73 7.37 6.24 -6.00
CA ILE A 73 6.15 6.57 -5.25
C ILE A 73 5.28 5.32 -5.07
N LEU A 74 5.02 4.57 -6.15
CA LEU A 74 4.16 3.39 -6.13
C LEU A 74 4.75 2.29 -5.25
N ILE A 75 6.05 1.99 -5.39
CA ILE A 75 6.75 1.02 -4.53
C ILE A 75 6.69 1.44 -3.06
N SER A 76 6.89 2.74 -2.76
CA SER A 76 6.82 3.21 -1.37
C SER A 76 5.42 3.02 -0.78
N ILE A 77 4.37 3.30 -1.56
CA ILE A 77 2.99 3.06 -1.16
C ILE A 77 2.77 1.55 -0.90
N GLU A 78 3.23 0.68 -1.79
CA GLU A 78 3.14 -0.78 -1.62
C GLU A 78 3.87 -1.28 -0.37
N VAL A 79 5.11 -0.85 -0.16
CA VAL A 79 5.90 -1.18 1.04
C VAL A 79 5.16 -0.78 2.31
N TYR A 80 4.48 0.36 2.31
CA TYR A 80 3.68 0.77 3.46
C TYR A 80 2.46 -0.10 3.69
N PHE A 81 1.69 -0.39 2.65
CA PHE A 81 0.55 -1.29 2.75
C PHE A 81 0.99 -2.64 3.29
N PHE A 82 2.08 -3.17 2.73
CA PHE A 82 2.69 -4.41 3.16
C PHE A 82 3.13 -4.38 4.62
N THR A 83 3.91 -3.38 5.02
CA THR A 83 4.41 -3.25 6.40
C THR A 83 3.27 -3.08 7.40
N PHE A 84 2.24 -2.31 7.04
CA PHE A 84 1.05 -2.11 7.86
C PHE A 84 0.30 -3.43 8.10
N ILE A 85 0.09 -4.23 7.05
CA ILE A 85 -0.57 -5.54 7.16
C ILE A 85 0.31 -6.49 7.98
N LEU A 86 1.60 -6.59 7.65
CA LEU A 86 2.55 -7.50 8.30
C LEU A 86 2.63 -7.27 9.81
N ILE A 87 2.77 -6.02 10.24
CA ILE A 87 2.90 -5.72 11.67
C ILE A 87 1.62 -6.00 12.43
N ARG A 88 0.46 -5.84 11.79
CA ARG A 88 -0.83 -6.21 12.38
C ARG A 88 -1.03 -7.71 12.48
N LEU A 89 -0.54 -8.47 11.50
CA LEU A 89 -0.53 -9.93 11.55
C LEU A 89 0.40 -10.44 12.67
N VAL A 90 1.61 -9.88 12.79
CA VAL A 90 2.64 -10.35 13.74
C VAL A 90 2.43 -9.81 15.15
N SER A 91 2.05 -8.55 15.33
CA SER A 91 2.02 -7.90 16.66
C SER A 91 0.95 -8.49 17.59
N GLY A 92 0.00 -9.29 17.11
CA GLY A 92 -1.03 -9.92 17.94
C GLY A 92 -1.95 -8.95 18.69
N LYS A 93 -1.74 -7.63 18.62
CA LYS A 93 -2.52 -6.57 19.31
C LYS A 93 -3.99 -6.50 18.91
N ILE A 94 -4.41 -7.37 18.02
CA ILE A 94 -5.77 -7.59 17.57
C ILE A 94 -6.50 -8.63 18.46
N LEU A 95 -5.79 -9.31 19.38
CA LEU A 95 -6.33 -10.31 20.31
C LEU A 95 -7.10 -9.72 21.51
N GLU A 96 -7.00 -8.42 21.81
CA GLU A 96 -7.67 -7.81 22.99
C GLU A 96 -8.91 -6.97 22.67
N GLY A 97 -9.35 -6.92 21.40
CA GLY A 97 -10.61 -6.29 21.04
C GLY A 97 -11.77 -7.25 21.29
N LYS A 98 -12.58 -6.99 22.33
CA LYS A 98 -13.87 -7.65 22.60
C LYS A 98 -14.56 -8.06 21.30
N GLU A 99 -15.00 -9.31 21.21
CA GLU A 99 -16.03 -9.72 20.28
C GLU A 99 -17.24 -8.80 20.51
N VAL A 100 -17.34 -7.77 19.67
CA VAL A 100 -18.57 -7.01 19.55
C VAL A 100 -19.45 -7.93 18.74
N ASP A 101 -20.41 -8.58 19.41
CA ASP A 101 -21.58 -9.19 18.80
C ASP A 101 -22.22 -8.15 17.88
N GLN A 102 -21.81 -8.14 16.62
CA GLN A 102 -22.46 -7.35 15.59
C GLN A 102 -23.61 -8.20 15.05
N PRO A 103 -24.82 -7.63 14.95
CA PRO A 103 -25.93 -8.33 14.33
C PRO A 103 -25.54 -8.73 12.89
N PRO A 104 -26.10 -9.83 12.35
CA PRO A 104 -25.73 -10.33 11.02
C PRO A 104 -25.94 -9.21 10.01
N LEU A 105 -24.84 -8.58 9.56
CA LEU A 105 -24.92 -7.57 8.52
C LEU A 105 -25.53 -8.26 7.29
N LYS A 106 -26.52 -7.64 6.63
CA LYS A 106 -26.89 -8.05 5.27
C LYS A 106 -25.61 -8.02 4.42
N HIS A 107 -25.09 -9.19 4.07
CA HIS A 107 -23.86 -9.28 3.29
C HIS A 107 -24.10 -8.67 1.90
N SER A 108 -23.10 -8.00 1.35
CA SER A 108 -23.22 -7.32 0.06
C SER A 108 -23.28 -8.34 -1.09
N ARG A 109 -23.91 -7.97 -2.21
CA ARG A 109 -23.93 -8.79 -3.44
C ARG A 109 -22.52 -9.20 -3.90
N PHE A 110 -21.55 -8.33 -3.68
CA PHE A 110 -20.15 -8.60 -3.97
C PHE A 110 -19.59 -9.75 -3.14
N PHE A 111 -19.87 -9.76 -1.83
CA PHE A 111 -19.42 -10.85 -0.98
C PHE A 111 -19.93 -12.20 -1.47
N TYR A 112 -21.22 -12.29 -1.80
CA TYR A 112 -21.82 -13.52 -2.34
C TYR A 112 -21.19 -13.96 -3.66
N PHE A 113 -20.93 -13.02 -4.58
CA PHE A 113 -20.27 -13.31 -5.84
C PHE A 113 -18.88 -13.96 -5.62
N PHE A 114 -18.08 -13.40 -4.71
CA PHE A 114 -16.75 -13.95 -4.42
C PHE A 114 -16.81 -15.29 -3.68
N THR A 115 -17.78 -15.52 -2.80
CA THR A 115 -17.98 -16.85 -2.18
C THR A 115 -18.33 -17.91 -3.24
N ILE A 116 -19.19 -17.58 -4.22
CA ILE A 116 -19.50 -18.48 -5.34
C ILE A 116 -18.28 -18.70 -6.23
N LEU A 117 -17.47 -17.66 -6.47
CA LEU A 117 -16.24 -17.76 -7.25
C LEU A 117 -15.24 -18.71 -6.59
N VAL A 118 -15.04 -18.58 -5.27
CA VAL A 118 -14.22 -19.51 -4.47
C VAL A 118 -14.73 -20.94 -4.58
N ARG A 119 -16.05 -21.15 -4.45
CA ARG A 119 -16.66 -22.48 -4.64
C ARG A 119 -16.29 -23.05 -6.01
N ARG A 120 -16.51 -22.26 -7.06
CA ARG A 120 -16.27 -22.67 -8.45
C ARG A 120 -14.82 -22.98 -8.72
N PHE A 121 -13.91 -22.27 -8.06
CA PHE A 121 -12.50 -22.55 -8.13
C PHE A 121 -12.16 -23.91 -7.50
N ILE A 122 -12.72 -24.23 -6.33
CA ILE A 122 -12.51 -25.52 -5.67
C ILE A 122 -13.11 -26.68 -6.49
N THR A 123 -14.31 -26.51 -7.05
CA THR A 123 -14.91 -27.53 -7.94
C THR A 123 -14.08 -27.71 -9.21
N PHE A 124 -13.58 -26.61 -9.80
CA PHE A 124 -12.71 -26.68 -10.98
C PHE A 124 -11.41 -27.46 -10.72
N ILE A 125 -10.83 -27.34 -9.53
CA ILE A 125 -9.67 -28.15 -9.12
C ILE A 125 -10.06 -29.64 -9.07
N ASN A 126 -11.25 -29.96 -8.57
CA ASN A 126 -11.75 -31.32 -8.60
C ASN A 126 -11.95 -31.83 -10.04
N ASP A 127 -12.49 -31.02 -10.95
CA ASP A 127 -12.65 -31.38 -12.36
C ASP A 127 -11.29 -31.68 -13.04
N ILE A 128 -10.25 -30.91 -12.72
CA ILE A 128 -8.87 -31.18 -13.18
C ILE A 128 -8.37 -32.50 -12.62
N ARG A 129 -8.52 -32.72 -11.30
CA ARG A 129 -8.14 -33.98 -10.65
C ARG A 129 -8.87 -35.15 -11.29
N GLU A 130 -10.17 -35.02 -11.53
CA GLU A 130 -11.01 -36.06 -12.10
C GLU A 130 -10.51 -36.41 -13.51
N THR A 131 -10.29 -35.39 -14.34
CA THR A 131 -9.71 -35.57 -15.68
C THR A 131 -8.36 -36.29 -15.61
N TYR A 132 -7.48 -35.89 -14.70
CA TYR A 132 -6.17 -36.54 -14.56
C TYR A 132 -6.26 -37.99 -14.03
N THR A 133 -7.11 -38.25 -13.04
CA THR A 133 -7.17 -39.55 -12.35
C THR A 133 -7.96 -40.58 -13.14
N PHE A 134 -9.10 -40.18 -13.71
CA PHE A 134 -9.98 -41.07 -14.46
C PHE A 134 -9.55 -41.22 -15.92
N VAL A 135 -9.16 -40.14 -16.61
CA VAL A 135 -8.83 -40.22 -18.04
C VAL A 135 -7.40 -40.67 -18.27
N ILE A 136 -6.43 -40.15 -17.50
CA ILE A 136 -5.00 -40.42 -17.74
C ILE A 136 -4.53 -41.65 -16.96
N LEU A 137 -4.89 -41.73 -15.68
CA LEU A 137 -4.44 -42.83 -14.81
C LEU A 137 -5.41 -44.03 -14.77
N ASN A 138 -6.60 -43.90 -15.37
CA ASN A 138 -7.67 -44.91 -15.41
C ASN A 138 -7.96 -45.54 -14.03
N LYS A 139 -7.91 -44.72 -12.97
CA LYS A 139 -8.26 -45.12 -11.60
C LYS A 139 -9.62 -44.54 -11.26
N GLN A 140 -10.55 -45.42 -10.87
CA GLN A 140 -11.83 -44.99 -10.32
C GLN A 140 -11.72 -44.80 -8.81
N ASP A 141 -11.85 -43.55 -8.36
CA ASP A 141 -11.94 -43.23 -6.94
C ASP A 141 -13.42 -43.18 -6.55
N THR A 142 -13.86 -44.05 -5.64
CA THR A 142 -15.27 -44.20 -5.21
C THR A 142 -15.56 -43.47 -3.90
N SER A 143 -14.60 -42.71 -3.38
CA SER A 143 -14.72 -41.97 -2.14
C SER A 143 -15.72 -40.81 -2.28
N ARG A 144 -16.66 -40.73 -1.33
CA ARG A 144 -17.61 -39.61 -1.23
C ARG A 144 -16.98 -38.35 -0.64
N GLU A 145 -15.88 -38.51 0.09
CA GLU A 145 -15.08 -37.42 0.65
C GLU A 145 -13.72 -37.40 -0.05
N VAL A 146 -13.38 -36.25 -0.63
CA VAL A 146 -12.16 -36.08 -1.41
C VAL A 146 -11.28 -35.05 -0.71
N ASP A 147 -10.05 -35.45 -0.37
CA ASP A 147 -9.00 -34.51 0.01
C ASP A 147 -8.37 -33.88 -1.25
N LEU A 148 -8.56 -32.57 -1.41
CA LEU A 148 -8.03 -31.80 -2.54
C LEU A 148 -6.72 -31.08 -2.22
N ASN A 149 -6.17 -31.23 -1.02
CA ASN A 149 -5.01 -30.47 -0.53
C ASN A 149 -3.82 -30.45 -1.51
N TYR A 150 -3.38 -31.62 -1.97
CA TYR A 150 -2.25 -31.74 -2.90
C TYR A 150 -2.57 -31.11 -4.27
N TYR A 151 -3.75 -31.42 -4.82
CA TYR A 151 -4.18 -30.91 -6.12
C TYR A 151 -4.38 -29.39 -6.11
N TYR A 152 -4.82 -28.84 -4.98
CA TYR A 152 -4.95 -27.40 -4.78
C TYR A 152 -3.60 -26.70 -4.90
N LEU A 153 -2.57 -27.19 -4.19
CA LEU A 153 -1.22 -26.63 -4.24
C LEU A 153 -0.62 -26.68 -5.65
N VAL A 154 -0.73 -27.82 -6.33
CA VAL A 154 -0.23 -27.99 -7.70
C VAL A 154 -0.98 -27.08 -8.68
N THR A 155 -2.29 -26.92 -8.50
CA THR A 155 -3.10 -26.03 -9.37
C THR A 155 -2.72 -24.56 -9.15
N CYS A 156 -2.52 -24.12 -7.91
CA CYS A 156 -2.05 -22.75 -7.65
C CYS A 156 -0.65 -22.49 -8.22
N LEU A 157 0.27 -23.45 -8.11
CA LEU A 157 1.61 -23.36 -8.70
C LEU A 157 1.53 -23.21 -10.22
N THR A 158 0.78 -24.09 -10.88
CA THR A 158 0.62 -24.07 -12.34
C THR A 158 -0.07 -22.81 -12.84
N LEU A 159 -1.13 -22.35 -12.17
CA LEU A 159 -1.78 -21.07 -12.47
C LEU A 159 -0.84 -19.88 -12.28
N GLY A 160 0.02 -19.90 -11.25
CA GLY A 160 1.05 -18.88 -11.06
C GLY A 160 2.01 -18.82 -12.26
N ILE A 161 2.52 -19.97 -12.70
CA ILE A 161 3.42 -20.04 -13.88
C ILE A 161 2.69 -19.54 -15.14
N VAL A 162 1.48 -20.03 -15.40
CA VAL A 162 0.68 -19.64 -16.57
C VAL A 162 0.40 -18.12 -16.55
N LEU A 163 -0.03 -17.58 -15.42
CA LEU A 163 -0.28 -16.14 -15.25
C LEU A 163 0.98 -15.32 -15.49
N SER A 164 2.14 -15.78 -15.01
CA SER A 164 3.43 -15.11 -15.22
C SER A 164 3.77 -14.98 -16.70
N ILE A 165 3.62 -16.08 -17.45
CA ILE A 165 3.86 -16.11 -18.89
C ILE A 165 2.88 -15.14 -19.59
N PHE A 166 1.61 -15.16 -19.21
CA PHE A 166 0.61 -14.23 -19.74
C PHE A 166 0.96 -12.77 -19.45
N LEU A 167 1.42 -12.42 -18.25
CA LEU A 167 1.79 -11.06 -17.89
C LEU A 167 3.00 -10.56 -18.70
N VAL A 168 4.04 -11.39 -18.82
CA VAL A 168 5.25 -11.05 -19.59
C VAL A 168 4.93 -10.92 -21.08
N ALA A 169 4.22 -11.89 -21.66
CA ALA A 169 3.83 -11.85 -23.07
C ALA A 169 2.89 -10.67 -23.38
N SER A 170 1.95 -10.38 -22.46
CA SER A 170 1.06 -9.23 -22.61
C SER A 170 1.80 -7.91 -22.50
N TYR A 171 2.85 -7.81 -21.68
CA TYR A 171 3.65 -6.60 -21.59
C TYR A 171 4.37 -6.30 -22.90
N GLU A 172 4.98 -7.32 -23.50
CA GLU A 172 5.68 -7.19 -24.78
C GLU A 172 4.72 -6.84 -25.92
N TYR A 173 3.50 -7.39 -25.90
CA TYR A 173 2.47 -7.07 -26.89
C TYR A 173 1.86 -5.68 -26.68
N ASN A 174 1.39 -5.38 -25.46
CA ASN A 174 0.77 -4.12 -25.08
C ASN A 174 0.85 -3.89 -23.55
N PRO A 175 1.63 -2.90 -23.08
CA PRO A 175 1.75 -2.60 -21.65
C PRO A 175 0.42 -2.34 -20.94
N ILE A 176 -0.57 -1.74 -21.61
CA ILE A 176 -1.89 -1.46 -21.04
C ILE A 176 -2.65 -2.76 -20.76
N LEU A 177 -2.53 -3.75 -21.65
CA LEU A 177 -3.17 -5.05 -21.48
C LEU A 177 -2.57 -5.78 -20.27
N MET A 178 -1.24 -5.73 -20.10
CA MET A 178 -0.60 -6.29 -18.91
C MET A 178 -1.15 -5.64 -17.64
N TRP A 179 -1.22 -4.31 -17.57
CA TRP A 179 -1.74 -3.61 -16.40
C TRP A 179 -3.21 -3.97 -16.12
N PHE A 180 -4.01 -4.13 -17.16
CA PHE A 180 -5.39 -4.60 -17.01
C PHE A 180 -5.45 -6.00 -16.41
N ILE A 181 -4.66 -6.96 -16.92
CA ILE A 181 -4.59 -8.32 -16.39
C ILE A 181 -4.12 -8.29 -14.93
N PHE A 182 -3.07 -7.54 -14.63
CA PHE A 182 -2.52 -7.37 -13.28
C PHE A 182 -3.58 -6.87 -12.29
N LEU A 183 -4.29 -5.79 -12.63
CA LEU A 183 -5.33 -5.22 -11.77
C LEU A 183 -6.51 -6.17 -11.59
N VAL A 184 -6.92 -6.88 -12.64
CA VAL A 184 -7.98 -7.90 -12.55
C VAL A 184 -7.55 -9.04 -11.63
N CYS A 185 -6.31 -9.50 -11.71
CA CYS A 185 -5.79 -10.52 -10.80
C CYS A 185 -5.83 -10.07 -9.34
N LEU A 186 -5.36 -8.85 -9.04
CA LEU A 186 -5.45 -8.30 -7.69
C LEU A 186 -6.90 -8.20 -7.21
N PHE A 187 -7.80 -7.74 -8.08
CA PHE A 187 -9.23 -7.61 -7.79
C PHE A 187 -9.93 -8.96 -7.57
N ILE A 188 -9.44 -10.05 -8.15
CA ILE A 188 -9.98 -11.39 -7.89
C ILE A 188 -9.38 -11.96 -6.59
N MET A 189 -8.07 -11.84 -6.38
CA MET A 189 -7.39 -12.43 -5.22
C MET A 189 -7.86 -11.83 -3.89
N PHE A 190 -7.77 -10.51 -3.70
CA PHE A 190 -8.03 -9.90 -2.38
C PHE A 190 -9.48 -10.13 -1.88
N PRO A 191 -10.52 -9.88 -2.70
CA PRO A 191 -11.89 -10.14 -2.27
C PRO A 191 -12.18 -11.62 -2.06
N SER A 192 -11.51 -12.53 -2.77
CA SER A 192 -11.67 -13.98 -2.57
C SER A 192 -11.10 -14.42 -1.22
N ILE A 193 -9.94 -13.90 -0.80
CA ILE A 193 -9.40 -14.12 0.56
C ILE A 193 -10.37 -13.57 1.61
N ILE A 194 -10.90 -12.36 1.40
CA ILE A 194 -11.89 -11.77 2.31
C ILE A 194 -13.18 -12.61 2.34
N ALA A 195 -13.61 -13.16 1.20
CA ALA A 195 -14.78 -14.04 1.14
C ALA A 195 -14.55 -15.31 1.96
N LEU A 196 -13.40 -15.98 1.75
CA LEU A 196 -12.98 -17.18 2.48
C LEU A 196 -12.94 -16.95 4.00
N SER A 197 -12.39 -15.81 4.44
CA SER A 197 -12.24 -15.51 5.87
C SER A 197 -13.54 -15.32 6.64
N LYS A 198 -14.66 -15.08 5.95
CA LYS A 198 -15.98 -14.85 6.55
C LYS A 198 -16.98 -15.96 6.25
N VAL A 199 -16.53 -17.10 5.70
CA VAL A 199 -17.41 -18.25 5.41
C VAL A 199 -18.12 -18.77 6.66
N ASP A 200 -17.47 -18.68 7.82
CA ASP A 200 -18.02 -19.10 9.11
C ASP A 200 -19.25 -18.25 9.53
N GLU A 201 -19.20 -16.94 9.26
CA GLU A 201 -20.25 -15.94 9.57
C GLU A 201 -21.47 -16.02 8.62
N LEU A 202 -21.44 -16.91 7.62
CA LEU A 202 -22.51 -17.03 6.63
C LEU A 202 -23.77 -17.65 7.25
N ASN A 203 -24.96 -17.12 6.91
CA ASN A 203 -26.22 -17.71 7.34
C ASN A 203 -26.34 -19.18 6.89
N GLU A 204 -26.87 -20.04 7.75
CA GLU A 204 -27.04 -21.49 7.50
C GLU A 204 -27.82 -21.80 6.21
N ASP A 205 -28.87 -21.04 5.90
CA ASP A 205 -29.63 -21.21 4.66
C ASP A 205 -28.78 -20.92 3.41
N LEU A 206 -27.86 -19.96 3.52
CA LEU A 206 -26.92 -19.60 2.45
C LEU A 206 -25.75 -20.58 2.35
N LYS A 207 -25.26 -21.13 3.48
CA LYS A 207 -24.28 -22.22 3.47
C LYS A 207 -24.84 -23.43 2.71
N LYS A 208 -26.13 -23.74 2.89
CA LYS A 208 -26.83 -24.81 2.16
C LYS A 208 -26.99 -24.50 0.66
N ILE A 209 -27.32 -23.27 0.28
CA ILE A 209 -27.49 -22.86 -1.13
C ILE A 209 -26.14 -22.80 -1.87
N VAL A 210 -25.13 -22.20 -1.25
CA VAL A 210 -23.80 -22.02 -1.84
C VAL A 210 -23.00 -23.33 -1.76
N GLY A 211 -23.30 -24.20 -0.79
CA GLY A 211 -22.65 -25.49 -0.61
C GLY A 211 -21.22 -25.37 -0.08
N ILE A 212 -20.88 -24.29 0.64
CA ILE A 212 -19.59 -24.14 1.33
C ILE A 212 -19.84 -24.12 2.83
N ALA A 213 -19.11 -24.95 3.57
CA ALA A 213 -19.13 -24.99 5.01
C ALA A 213 -17.70 -24.95 5.58
N TRP A 214 -17.53 -24.30 6.72
CA TRP A 214 -16.29 -24.32 7.48
C TRP A 214 -16.46 -25.33 8.63
N HIS A 215 -15.55 -26.31 8.71
CA HIS A 215 -15.51 -27.30 9.76
C HIS A 215 -14.28 -27.05 10.67
N PRO A 216 -14.48 -26.96 12.00
CA PRO A 216 -13.36 -26.96 12.94
C PRO A 216 -12.58 -28.28 12.78
N PRO A 217 -11.23 -28.26 12.71
CA PRO A 217 -10.34 -27.21 13.20
C PRO A 217 -9.80 -26.23 12.14
N GLY A 218 -10.39 -26.14 10.94
CA GLY A 218 -9.92 -25.25 9.88
C GLY A 218 -10.00 -25.86 8.48
N GLU A 219 -11.10 -26.56 8.18
CA GLU A 219 -11.33 -27.21 6.89
C GLU A 219 -12.50 -26.56 6.17
N ILE A 220 -12.29 -26.24 4.89
CA ILE A 220 -13.35 -25.74 4.01
C ILE A 220 -13.88 -26.94 3.23
N ALA A 221 -15.13 -27.28 3.51
CA ALA A 221 -15.86 -28.33 2.83
C ALA A 221 -16.76 -27.70 1.75
N VAL A 222 -16.63 -28.17 0.52
CA VAL A 222 -17.46 -27.76 -0.62
C VAL A 222 -18.28 -28.94 -1.10
N LYS A 223 -19.59 -28.79 -1.13
CA LYS A 223 -20.52 -29.80 -1.66
C LYS A 223 -20.65 -29.65 -3.17
N ASP A 224 -20.34 -30.71 -3.89
CA ASP A 224 -20.51 -30.82 -5.33
C ASP A 224 -21.33 -32.07 -5.68
N GLY A 225 -22.64 -31.89 -5.84
CA GLY A 225 -23.58 -33.02 -5.93
C GLY A 225 -23.55 -33.89 -4.67
N ASP A 226 -23.16 -35.16 -4.84
CA ASP A 226 -23.03 -36.15 -3.78
C ASP A 226 -21.61 -36.24 -3.18
N LEU A 227 -20.65 -35.48 -3.74
CA LEU A 227 -19.27 -35.42 -3.27
C LEU A 227 -19.06 -34.26 -2.29
N LEU A 228 -18.22 -34.50 -1.29
CA LEU A 228 -17.76 -33.50 -0.33
C LEU A 228 -16.26 -33.28 -0.53
N LEU A 229 -15.91 -32.09 -1.01
CA LEU A 229 -14.54 -31.68 -1.32
C LEU A 229 -13.95 -30.93 -0.13
N ASN A 230 -12.89 -31.47 0.46
CA ASN A 230 -12.26 -30.88 1.63
C ASN A 230 -10.91 -30.25 1.26
N VAL A 231 -10.71 -29.01 1.69
CA VAL A 231 -9.43 -28.30 1.59
C VAL A 231 -9.13 -27.65 2.93
N ARG A 232 -7.92 -27.85 3.46
CA ARG A 232 -7.47 -27.16 4.67
C ARG A 232 -7.27 -25.68 4.41
N GLU A 233 -7.71 -24.86 5.36
CA GLU A 233 -7.59 -23.40 5.31
C GLU A 233 -6.13 -22.95 5.11
N GLY A 234 -5.19 -23.53 5.86
CA GLY A 234 -3.76 -23.25 5.72
C GLY A 234 -3.23 -23.58 4.32
N ILE A 235 -3.76 -24.63 3.68
CA ILE A 235 -3.32 -25.06 2.35
C ILE A 235 -3.85 -24.12 1.25
N ILE A 236 -5.01 -23.51 1.45
CA ILE A 236 -5.52 -22.47 0.57
C ILE A 236 -4.60 -21.25 0.57
N LEU A 237 -4.17 -20.82 1.76
CA LEU A 237 -3.25 -19.68 1.92
C LEU A 237 -1.84 -20.00 1.42
N LEU A 238 -1.32 -21.18 1.73
CA LEU A 238 -0.04 -21.66 1.24
C LEU A 238 -0.03 -21.77 -0.29
N GLY A 239 -1.10 -22.30 -0.88
CA GLY A 239 -1.25 -22.38 -2.33
C GLY A 239 -1.23 -21.00 -2.98
N LEU A 240 -1.95 -20.04 -2.41
CA LEU A 240 -1.92 -18.66 -2.88
C LEU A 240 -0.54 -18.01 -2.73
N SER A 241 0.16 -18.28 -1.63
CA SER A 241 1.53 -17.82 -1.39
C SER A 241 2.49 -18.35 -2.44
N ILE A 242 2.50 -19.67 -2.67
CA ILE A 242 3.34 -20.32 -3.67
C ILE A 242 3.02 -19.80 -5.07
N GLY A 243 1.74 -19.69 -5.42
CA GLY A 243 1.29 -19.17 -6.71
C GLY A 243 1.77 -17.73 -6.94
N ALA A 244 1.53 -16.84 -5.97
CA ALA A 244 1.98 -15.45 -6.04
C ALA A 244 3.51 -15.33 -6.08
N GLY A 245 4.22 -16.13 -5.28
CA GLY A 245 5.69 -16.13 -5.26
C GLY A 245 6.30 -16.59 -6.59
N MET A 246 5.70 -17.60 -7.23
CA MET A 246 6.11 -17.98 -8.58
C MET A 246 5.88 -16.88 -9.60
N VAL A 247 4.79 -16.11 -9.46
CA VAL A 247 4.56 -14.93 -10.30
C VAL A 247 5.65 -13.89 -10.11
N GLY A 248 6.01 -13.57 -8.88
CA GLY A 248 7.11 -12.64 -8.58
C GLY A 248 8.44 -13.08 -9.20
N ILE A 249 8.83 -14.34 -9.01
CA ILE A 249 10.09 -14.89 -9.55
C ILE A 249 10.11 -14.86 -11.08
N ILE A 250 9.08 -15.41 -11.74
CA ILE A 250 9.09 -15.55 -13.20
C ILE A 250 8.93 -14.18 -13.88
N THR A 251 8.10 -13.29 -13.34
CA THR A 251 7.98 -11.93 -13.90
C THR A 251 9.25 -11.11 -13.67
N THR A 252 9.98 -11.30 -12.55
CA THR A 252 11.30 -10.67 -12.36
C THR A 252 12.31 -11.16 -13.41
N LEU A 253 12.38 -12.47 -13.64
CA LEU A 253 13.23 -13.05 -14.69
C LEU A 253 12.79 -12.55 -16.09
N GLY A 254 11.49 -12.50 -16.35
CA GLY A 254 10.91 -11.97 -17.57
C GLY A 254 11.29 -10.51 -17.81
N ALA A 255 11.24 -9.67 -16.77
CA ALA A 255 11.62 -8.26 -16.81
C ALA A 255 13.07 -8.08 -17.29
N ILE A 256 13.98 -8.92 -16.79
CA ILE A 256 15.40 -8.91 -17.16
C ILE A 256 15.57 -9.32 -18.62
N LEU A 257 14.89 -10.38 -19.06
CA LEU A 257 15.00 -10.92 -20.41
C LEU A 257 14.48 -9.94 -21.47
N ILE A 258 13.33 -9.32 -21.23
CA ILE A 258 12.69 -8.39 -22.17
C ILE A 258 13.19 -6.94 -22.02
N LYS A 259 14.12 -6.70 -21.08
CA LYS A 259 14.60 -5.35 -20.70
C LYS A 259 13.44 -4.39 -20.44
N ALA A 260 12.52 -4.83 -19.59
CA ALA A 260 11.33 -4.07 -19.25
C ALA A 260 11.70 -2.72 -18.61
N THR A 261 10.80 -1.75 -18.78
CA THR A 261 10.96 -0.44 -18.15
C THR A 261 10.81 -0.55 -16.62
N LEU A 262 11.29 0.44 -15.88
CA LEU A 262 11.30 0.41 -14.41
C LEU A 262 9.88 0.22 -13.85
N PHE A 263 8.86 0.79 -14.47
CA PHE A 263 7.45 0.61 -14.07
C PHE A 263 7.02 -0.86 -14.00
N PHE A 264 7.60 -1.74 -14.80
CA PHE A 264 7.25 -3.17 -14.78
C PHE A 264 7.64 -3.83 -13.46
N THR A 265 8.67 -3.33 -12.76
CA THR A 265 9.17 -3.88 -11.48
C THR A 265 8.15 -3.87 -10.35
N ILE A 266 7.10 -3.05 -10.48
CA ILE A 266 5.97 -2.99 -9.55
C ILE A 266 5.24 -4.34 -9.51
N VAL A 267 5.03 -4.97 -10.67
CA VAL A 267 4.29 -6.24 -10.79
C VAL A 267 4.93 -7.36 -9.95
N PRO A 268 6.22 -7.73 -10.16
CA PRO A 268 6.84 -8.75 -9.33
C PRO A 268 6.90 -8.35 -7.85
N ALA A 269 7.19 -7.08 -7.54
CA ALA A 269 7.25 -6.60 -6.16
C ALA A 269 5.92 -6.79 -5.42
N THR A 270 4.79 -6.47 -6.06
CA THR A 270 3.46 -6.68 -5.49
C THR A 270 3.18 -8.16 -5.23
N PHE A 271 3.49 -9.04 -6.19
CA PHE A 271 3.25 -10.48 -6.05
C PHE A 271 4.14 -11.12 -4.97
N ASP A 272 5.39 -10.69 -4.83
CA ASP A 272 6.28 -11.12 -3.74
C ASP A 272 5.73 -10.68 -2.37
N MET A 273 5.24 -9.44 -2.26
CA MET A 273 4.61 -8.94 -1.04
C MET A 273 3.32 -9.71 -0.69
N ILE A 274 2.48 -10.01 -1.69
CA ILE A 274 1.28 -10.84 -1.50
C ILE A 274 1.67 -12.23 -1.04
N SER A 275 2.66 -12.84 -1.69
CA SER A 275 3.18 -14.16 -1.32
C SER A 275 3.56 -14.22 0.16
N LEU A 276 4.35 -13.25 0.63
CA LEU A 276 4.80 -13.23 2.02
C LEU A 276 3.65 -12.93 3.01
N ILE A 277 2.74 -12.03 2.67
CA ILE A 277 1.53 -11.78 3.48
C ILE A 277 0.72 -13.07 3.62
N THR A 278 0.45 -13.77 2.52
CA THR A 278 -0.35 -15.00 2.52
C THR A 278 0.33 -16.17 3.24
N ALA A 279 1.66 -16.26 3.19
CA ALA A 279 2.41 -17.21 4.01
C ALA A 279 2.28 -16.92 5.51
N LEU A 280 2.37 -15.64 5.92
CA LEU A 280 2.15 -15.27 7.32
C LEU A 280 0.70 -15.53 7.77
N MET A 281 -0.26 -15.38 6.86
CA MET A 281 -1.65 -15.71 7.12
C MET A 281 -1.84 -17.20 7.41
N GLU A 282 -1.05 -18.09 6.80
CA GLU A 282 -1.13 -19.53 7.07
C GLU A 282 -0.93 -19.84 8.57
N PHE A 283 0.05 -19.17 9.19
CA PHE A 283 0.35 -19.35 10.61
C PHE A 283 -0.61 -18.62 11.56
N THR A 284 -1.25 -17.54 11.09
CA THR A 284 -2.08 -16.66 11.92
C THR A 284 -3.60 -16.88 11.75
N GLY A 285 -4.03 -17.54 10.67
CA GLY A 285 -5.42 -17.85 10.32
C GLY A 285 -6.15 -16.73 9.57
N LEU A 286 -7.14 -17.07 8.72
CA LEU A 286 -7.83 -16.08 7.86
C LEU A 286 -8.64 -15.04 8.63
N LYS A 287 -9.11 -15.33 9.86
CA LYS A 287 -9.94 -14.39 10.64
C LYS A 287 -9.20 -13.09 10.98
N ILE A 288 -7.87 -13.13 11.11
CA ILE A 288 -7.05 -11.97 11.43
C ILE A 288 -6.95 -11.02 10.22
N VAL A 289 -7.06 -11.53 9.00
CA VAL A 289 -6.98 -10.79 7.72
C VAL A 289 -8.04 -9.71 7.62
N VAL A 290 -9.31 -10.08 7.86
CA VAL A 290 -10.44 -9.14 7.82
C VAL A 290 -10.25 -8.03 8.84
N ARG A 291 -9.74 -8.38 10.01
CA ARG A 291 -9.60 -7.44 11.12
C ARG A 291 -8.42 -6.48 10.90
N ALA A 292 -7.36 -6.92 10.23
CA ALA A 292 -6.27 -6.05 9.78
C ALA A 292 -6.71 -5.08 8.67
N ILE A 293 -7.51 -5.54 7.70
CA ILE A 293 -8.01 -4.73 6.58
C ILE A 293 -9.11 -3.75 7.02
N LYS A 294 -9.92 -4.11 8.05
CA LYS A 294 -10.99 -3.26 8.57
C LYS A 294 -10.49 -1.95 9.22
N ASP A 295 -9.22 -1.85 9.60
CA ASP A 295 -8.64 -0.61 10.14
C ASP A 295 -8.23 0.37 9.02
N LEU A 296 -9.22 0.73 8.20
CA LEU A 296 -9.09 1.67 7.08
C LEU A 296 -8.70 3.07 7.57
N GLU A 297 -9.06 3.43 8.80
CA GLU A 297 -8.74 4.73 9.38
C GLU A 297 -7.24 4.84 9.67
N GLY A 298 -6.64 3.84 10.33
CA GLY A 298 -5.18 3.79 10.53
C GLY A 298 -4.39 3.73 9.23
N LEU A 299 -4.94 3.05 8.21
CA LEU A 299 -4.37 2.95 6.87
C LEU A 299 -4.39 4.30 6.13
N GLY A 300 -5.53 5.01 6.17
CA GLY A 300 -5.66 6.33 5.55
C GLY A 300 -4.73 7.36 6.18
N ILE A 301 -4.55 7.31 7.51
CA ILE A 301 -3.68 8.25 8.23
C ILE A 301 -2.19 8.06 7.88
N GLY A 302 -1.75 6.82 7.69
CA GLY A 302 -0.35 6.56 7.29
C GLY A 302 -0.08 6.98 5.84
N LEU A 303 -1.01 6.74 4.92
CA LEU A 303 -0.92 7.28 3.55
C LEU A 303 -0.88 8.81 3.54
N LEU A 304 -1.71 9.47 4.36
CA LEU A 304 -1.70 10.93 4.48
C LEU A 304 -0.37 11.49 5.00
N ASN A 305 0.39 10.71 5.76
CA ASN A 305 1.73 11.09 6.19
C ASN A 305 2.77 10.98 5.08
N MET A 306 2.57 10.12 4.10
CA MET A 306 3.51 9.98 2.99
C MET A 306 3.57 11.21 2.09
N PHE A 307 2.43 11.84 1.81
CA PHE A 307 2.40 13.01 0.92
C PHE A 307 3.41 14.10 1.28
N PRO A 308 3.40 14.66 2.52
CA PRO A 308 4.38 15.67 2.88
C PRO A 308 5.80 15.13 2.83
N ILE A 309 6.02 13.87 3.20
CA ILE A 309 7.35 13.26 3.21
C ILE A 309 7.93 13.15 1.79
N ILE A 310 7.13 12.64 0.84
CA ILE A 310 7.51 12.54 -0.57
C ILE A 310 7.81 13.94 -1.12
N SER A 311 6.91 14.90 -0.89
CA SER A 311 7.06 16.30 -1.33
C SER A 311 8.34 16.95 -0.80
N TRP A 312 8.61 16.82 0.52
CA TRP A 312 9.84 17.35 1.14
C TRP A 312 11.09 16.64 0.69
N SER A 313 11.03 15.35 0.39
CA SER A 313 12.20 14.60 -0.06
C SER A 313 12.56 14.88 -1.51
N ILE A 314 11.58 15.13 -2.38
CA ILE A 314 11.81 15.64 -3.75
C ILE A 314 12.58 16.95 -3.68
N TYR A 315 12.06 17.88 -2.86
CA TYR A 315 12.70 19.18 -2.65
C TYR A 315 14.08 19.06 -1.98
N GLY A 316 14.19 18.21 -0.96
CA GLY A 316 15.44 17.91 -0.25
C GLY A 316 16.49 17.29 -1.16
N GLY A 317 16.09 16.49 -2.15
CA GLY A 317 16.97 15.98 -3.20
C GLY A 317 17.63 17.08 -4.01
N GLY A 318 16.86 18.10 -4.40
CA GLY A 318 17.39 19.30 -5.04
C GLY A 318 18.35 20.08 -4.14
N VAL A 319 18.02 20.23 -2.86
CA VAL A 319 18.91 20.87 -1.87
C VAL A 319 20.24 20.13 -1.75
N ILE A 320 20.21 18.81 -1.64
CA ILE A 320 21.42 17.97 -1.59
C ILE A 320 22.23 18.13 -2.87
N TYR A 321 21.58 18.14 -4.03
CA TYR A 321 22.24 18.36 -5.32
C TYR A 321 22.97 19.71 -5.38
N VAL A 322 22.31 20.80 -4.97
CA VAL A 322 22.91 22.14 -4.88
C VAL A 322 24.11 22.16 -3.93
N LEU A 323 23.97 21.54 -2.76
CA LEU A 323 25.07 21.48 -1.78
C LEU A 323 26.26 20.69 -2.30
N LEU A 324 26.04 19.53 -2.93
CA LEU A 324 27.09 18.72 -3.52
C LEU A 324 27.79 19.47 -4.66
N TYR A 325 27.02 20.16 -5.50
CA TYR A 325 27.55 21.01 -6.56
C TYR A 325 28.44 22.14 -6.00
N ARG A 326 27.96 22.87 -4.98
CA ARG A 326 28.72 23.92 -4.29
C ARG A 326 29.97 23.38 -3.59
N LEU A 327 29.94 22.15 -3.10
CA LEU A 327 31.08 21.43 -2.49
C LEU A 327 32.01 20.77 -3.53
N ARG A 328 31.73 20.92 -4.83
CA ARG A 328 32.47 20.31 -5.95
C ARG A 328 32.51 18.78 -5.90
N TRP A 329 31.50 18.15 -5.32
CA TRP A 329 31.34 16.70 -5.33
C TRP A 329 30.50 16.28 -6.53
N ALA A 330 31.10 15.49 -7.43
CA ALA A 330 30.41 14.94 -8.59
C ALA A 330 29.60 13.69 -8.17
N ALA A 331 28.42 13.89 -7.60
CA ALA A 331 27.46 12.81 -7.40
C ALA A 331 26.62 12.61 -8.67
N SER A 332 26.41 11.36 -9.08
CA SER A 332 25.51 11.05 -10.18
C SER A 332 24.05 11.27 -9.77
N THR A 333 23.22 11.71 -10.72
CA THR A 333 21.77 11.88 -10.51
C THR A 333 21.12 10.58 -10.04
N ASP A 334 21.56 9.44 -10.58
CA ASP A 334 21.05 8.10 -10.22
C ASP A 334 21.32 7.75 -8.75
N LEU A 335 22.46 8.17 -8.20
CA LEU A 335 22.81 7.93 -6.80
C LEU A 335 21.91 8.74 -5.86
N ILE A 336 21.61 9.98 -6.23
CA ILE A 336 20.71 10.86 -5.46
C ILE A 336 19.29 10.33 -5.51
N LEU A 337 18.82 9.93 -6.69
CA LEU A 337 17.51 9.31 -6.90
C LEU A 337 17.36 8.02 -6.07
N THR A 338 18.38 7.14 -6.10
CA THR A 338 18.40 5.89 -5.32
C THR A 338 18.39 6.13 -3.82
N PHE A 339 19.16 7.12 -3.35
CA PHE A 339 19.15 7.50 -1.94
C PHE A 339 17.77 7.99 -1.50
N ILE A 340 17.13 8.85 -2.29
CA ILE A 340 15.80 9.39 -1.99
C ILE A 340 14.74 8.28 -1.98
N ALA A 341 14.75 7.38 -2.97
CA ALA A 341 13.84 6.24 -3.01
C ALA A 341 14.03 5.32 -1.78
N SER A 342 15.28 5.07 -1.37
CA SER A 342 15.58 4.28 -0.16
C SER A 342 15.05 4.94 1.12
N VAL A 343 15.16 6.27 1.22
CA VAL A 343 14.56 7.04 2.32
C VAL A 343 13.04 6.91 2.31
N TRP A 344 12.38 6.90 1.14
CA TRP A 344 10.93 6.72 1.06
C TRP A 344 10.49 5.34 1.50
N ILE A 345 11.20 4.28 1.07
CA ILE A 345 10.95 2.90 1.51
C ILE A 345 11.08 2.81 3.03
N LEU A 346 12.14 3.41 3.61
CA LEU A 346 12.35 3.42 5.05
C LEU A 346 11.21 4.13 5.79
N ILE A 347 10.76 5.27 5.28
CA ILE A 347 9.67 6.03 5.90
C ILE A 347 8.32 5.34 5.70
N ALA A 348 8.09 4.71 4.55
CA ALA A 348 6.92 3.88 4.29
C ALA A 348 6.84 2.74 5.31
N MET A 349 7.96 2.05 5.54
CA MET A 349 8.09 1.02 6.55
C MET A 349 7.79 1.58 7.96
N PHE A 350 8.43 2.67 8.38
CA PHE A 350 8.15 3.29 9.69
C PHE A 350 6.69 3.75 9.84
N SER A 351 6.11 4.32 8.78
CA SER A 351 4.73 4.79 8.79
C SER A 351 3.74 3.63 8.89
N GLY A 352 4.04 2.50 8.25
CA GLY A 352 3.28 1.26 8.40
C GLY A 352 3.36 0.72 9.83
N THR A 353 4.56 0.68 10.40
CA THR A 353 4.82 0.22 11.78
C THR A 353 4.14 1.08 12.84
N LEU A 354 4.15 2.40 12.67
CA LEU A 354 3.68 3.35 13.68
C LEU A 354 2.27 3.88 13.40
N SER A 355 1.54 3.31 12.45
CA SER A 355 0.22 3.77 12.03
C SER A 355 -0.74 4.04 13.21
N ASN A 356 -0.70 3.17 14.22
CA ASN A 356 -1.62 3.20 15.37
C ASN A 356 -1.31 4.30 16.38
N ARG A 357 -0.15 4.97 16.25
CA ARG A 357 0.25 6.07 17.14
C ARG A 357 -0.15 7.44 16.59
N PHE A 358 -0.61 7.51 15.34
CA PHE A 358 -1.02 8.77 14.74
C PHE A 358 -2.47 9.12 15.12
N LYS A 359 -2.64 10.21 15.86
CA LYS A 359 -3.97 10.71 16.24
C LYS A 359 -4.64 11.42 15.06
N TYR A 360 -5.86 11.01 14.73
CA TYR A 360 -6.71 11.73 13.80
C TYR A 360 -7.29 12.97 14.48
N SER A 361 -6.93 14.15 13.98
CA SER A 361 -7.62 15.39 14.34
C SER A 361 -7.57 16.33 13.15
N LEU A 362 -8.63 17.13 12.95
CA LEU A 362 -8.68 18.15 11.90
C LEU A 362 -7.46 19.08 11.93
N LYS A 363 -6.97 19.42 13.13
CA LYS A 363 -5.74 20.20 13.31
C LYS A 363 -4.49 19.47 12.83
N SER A 364 -4.38 18.16 13.03
CA SER A 364 -3.26 17.36 12.53
C SER A 364 -3.31 17.22 11.01
N LEU A 365 -4.50 17.02 10.44
CA LEU A 365 -4.70 16.91 9.01
C LEU A 365 -4.35 18.22 8.29
N ALA A 366 -4.84 19.36 8.80
CA ALA A 366 -4.48 20.68 8.27
C ALA A 366 -2.96 20.92 8.30
N LYS A 367 -2.27 20.56 9.40
CA LYS A 367 -0.81 20.65 9.49
C LYS A 367 -0.10 19.83 8.40
N ARG A 368 -0.57 18.62 8.13
CA ARG A 368 0.03 17.73 7.10
C ARG A 368 -0.18 18.28 5.70
N ILE A 369 -1.36 18.81 5.39
CA ILE A 369 -1.64 19.48 4.11
C ILE A 369 -0.73 20.71 3.95
N VAL A 370 -0.65 21.56 4.96
CA VAL A 370 0.26 22.73 4.92
C VAL A 370 1.69 22.27 4.72
N LEU A 371 2.15 21.25 5.45
CA LEU A 371 3.49 20.69 5.31
C LEU A 371 3.75 20.13 3.91
N PHE A 372 2.75 19.51 3.27
CA PHE A 372 2.84 19.02 1.89
C PHE A 372 2.94 20.15 0.86
N MET A 373 2.23 21.26 1.10
CA MET A 373 2.19 22.40 0.18
C MET A 373 3.45 23.27 0.24
N ILE A 374 4.18 23.31 1.38
CA ILE A 374 5.37 24.17 1.53
C ILE A 374 6.43 23.89 0.45
N PRO A 375 6.89 22.64 0.21
CA PRO A 375 7.86 22.37 -0.86
C PRO A 375 7.34 22.77 -2.24
N LEU A 376 6.05 22.57 -2.51
CA LEU A 376 5.44 22.99 -3.78
C LEU A 376 5.51 24.52 -3.95
N PHE A 377 5.25 25.29 -2.88
CA PHE A 377 5.42 26.74 -2.92
C PHE A 377 6.88 27.17 -3.06
N LEU A 378 7.82 26.46 -2.42
CA LEU A 378 9.25 26.74 -2.57
C LEU A 378 9.74 26.49 -4.01
N LEU A 379 9.20 25.48 -4.69
CA LEU A 379 9.50 25.21 -6.10
C LEU A 379 8.95 26.27 -7.07
N LEU A 380 7.99 27.08 -6.64
CA LEU A 380 7.44 28.20 -7.43
C LEU A 380 8.28 29.49 -7.30
N ILE A 381 9.30 29.50 -6.44
CA ILE A 381 10.23 30.63 -6.29
C ILE A 381 11.25 30.53 -7.43
N HIS A 382 11.03 31.32 -8.49
CA HIS A 382 11.94 31.45 -9.63
C HIS A 382 12.81 32.70 -9.54
#